data_AF-A0A2A9F6P7-F1
#
_entry.id   AF-A0A2A9F6P7-F1
#
_cell.length_a   1.000
_cell.length_b   1.000
_cell.length_c   1.000
_cell.angle_alpha   90.00
_cell.angle_beta   90.00
_cell.angle_gamma   90.00
#
_symmetry.space_group_name_H-M   'P 1'
#
loop_
_entity.id
_entity.type
_entity.pdbx_description
1 polymer ?
#
loop_
_entity_poly.entity_id
_entity_poly.type
_entity_poly.pdbx_seq_one_letter_code
_entity_poly.pdbx_strand_id
1 'polypeptide(L)'
;MAGYRVVTEALREEAKWWKLRADHVHEIANAVQGATLATSAFFTGDPVALALSAVSAAPESAAYEEFRAWVESTLRQGTEQFHELATVLEKIARKYEEAEAVAEIDLRKAYEK
;
A
#
# COMPACT_ATOMS: atom_id res chain seq x y z
N MET A 1 -25.84 -20.01 14.17
CA MET A 1 -24.40 -19.66 14.27
C MET A 1 -23.62 -19.72 12.94
N ALA A 2 -24.26 -19.81 11.76
CA ALA A 2 -23.53 -19.87 10.48
C ALA A 2 -23.12 -18.48 9.92
N GLY A 3 -23.91 -17.43 10.18
CA GLY A 3 -23.71 -16.11 9.57
C GLY A 3 -22.44 -15.38 10.02
N TYR A 4 -22.05 -15.46 11.31
CA TYR A 4 -20.89 -14.70 11.80
C TYR A 4 -19.56 -15.30 11.32
N ARG A 5 -19.45 -16.63 11.23
CA ARG A 5 -18.27 -17.30 10.65
C ARG A 5 -18.05 -16.87 9.20
N VAL A 6 -19.14 -16.75 8.43
CA VAL A 6 -19.07 -16.25 7.05
C VAL A 6 -18.55 -14.81 7.03
N VAL A 7 -18.96 -13.96 7.99
CA VAL A 7 -18.47 -12.57 8.08
C VAL A 7 -17.00 -12.50 8.51
N THR A 8 -16.57 -13.30 9.50
CA THR A 8 -15.16 -13.29 9.95
C THR A 8 -14.22 -13.92 8.92
N GLU A 9 -14.67 -14.92 8.17
CA GLU A 9 -13.96 -15.46 7.01
C GLU A 9 -13.86 -14.43 5.88
N ALA A 10 -14.95 -13.73 5.55
CA ALA A 10 -14.92 -12.68 4.54
C ALA A 10 -13.94 -11.55 4.90
N LEU A 11 -13.93 -11.11 6.17
CA LEU A 11 -12.98 -10.11 6.66
C LEU A 11 -11.51 -10.58 6.56
N ARG A 12 -11.25 -11.88 6.76
CA ARG A 12 -9.92 -12.46 6.60
C ARG A 12 -9.49 -12.55 5.14
N GLU A 13 -10.39 -12.95 4.25
CA GLU A 13 -10.11 -12.97 2.81
C GLU A 13 -9.86 -11.56 2.28
N GLU A 14 -10.64 -10.58 2.73
CA GLU A 14 -10.42 -9.18 2.39
C GLU A 14 -9.07 -8.68 2.94
N ALA A 15 -8.71 -9.02 4.17
CA ALA A 15 -7.39 -8.69 4.72
C ALA A 15 -6.23 -9.27 3.90
N LYS A 16 -6.35 -10.51 3.41
CA LYS A 16 -5.34 -11.11 2.51
C LYS A 16 -5.23 -10.34 1.21
N TRP A 17 -6.35 -9.90 0.64
CA TRP A 17 -6.36 -9.11 -0.59
C TRP A 17 -5.64 -7.77 -0.40
N TRP A 18 -5.86 -7.09 0.73
CA TRP A 18 -5.16 -5.85 1.07
C TRP A 18 -3.65 -6.07 1.28
N LYS A 19 -3.24 -7.19 1.90
CA LYS A 19 -1.81 -7.56 2.02
C LYS A 19 -1.17 -7.79 0.65
N LEU A 20 -1.79 -8.59 -0.22
CA LEU A 20 -1.29 -8.82 -1.58
C LEU A 20 -1.12 -7.50 -2.35
N ARG A 21 -2.09 -6.58 -2.19
CA ARG A 21 -2.02 -5.29 -2.86
C ARG A 21 -0.93 -4.39 -2.29
N ALA A 22 -0.69 -4.45 -0.97
CA ALA A 22 0.47 -3.80 -0.35
C ALA A 22 1.79 -4.33 -0.95
N ASP A 23 1.93 -5.66 -1.06
CA ASP A 23 3.13 -6.30 -1.61
C ASP A 23 3.38 -5.85 -3.06
N HIS A 24 2.36 -5.83 -3.90
CA HIS A 24 2.49 -5.34 -5.28
C HIS A 24 2.88 -3.86 -5.36
N VAL A 25 2.30 -3.02 -4.50
CA VAL A 25 2.64 -1.59 -4.45
C VAL A 25 4.07 -1.38 -3.96
N HIS A 26 4.53 -2.23 -3.03
CA HIS A 26 5.91 -2.24 -2.57
C HIS A 26 6.89 -2.59 -3.69
N GLU A 27 6.59 -3.59 -4.52
CA GLU A 27 7.39 -3.94 -5.69
C GLU A 27 7.48 -2.77 -6.68
N ILE A 28 6.37 -2.07 -6.94
CA ILE A 28 6.36 -0.88 -7.79
C ILE A 28 7.20 0.24 -7.17
N ALA A 29 7.10 0.47 -5.87
CA ALA A 29 7.92 1.47 -5.17
C ALA A 29 9.42 1.19 -5.34
N ASN A 30 9.82 -0.08 -5.23
CA ASN A 30 11.21 -0.50 -5.44
C ASN A 30 11.65 -0.30 -6.90
N ALA A 31 10.77 -0.53 -7.87
CA ALA A 31 11.06 -0.24 -9.28
C ALA A 31 11.24 1.28 -9.53
N VAL A 32 10.39 2.12 -8.93
CA VAL A 32 10.51 3.60 -9.02
C VAL A 32 11.78 4.10 -8.34
N GLN A 33 12.24 3.44 -7.27
CA GLN A 33 13.51 3.77 -6.64
C GLN A 33 14.70 3.63 -7.61
N GLY A 34 14.67 2.62 -8.49
CA GLY A 34 15.71 2.37 -9.50
C GLY A 34 15.57 3.19 -10.78
N ALA A 35 14.47 3.91 -10.96
CA ALA A 35 14.18 4.71 -12.16
C ALA A 35 14.85 6.08 -12.11
N THR A 36 16.17 6.14 -11.92
CA THR A 36 16.92 7.40 -11.96
C THR A 36 17.46 7.64 -13.36
N LEU A 37 17.50 8.92 -13.77
CA LEU A 37 18.00 9.32 -15.07
C LEU A 37 19.19 10.26 -14.91
N ALA A 38 20.27 9.98 -15.64
CA ALA A 38 21.40 10.89 -15.68
C ALA A 38 20.97 12.23 -16.28
N THR A 39 21.55 13.34 -15.83
CA THR A 39 21.23 14.70 -16.32
C THR A 39 21.39 14.82 -17.85
N SER A 40 22.29 14.04 -18.46
CA SER A 40 22.46 13.96 -19.91
C SER A 40 21.23 13.43 -20.66
N ALA A 41 20.35 12.67 -20.02
CA ALA A 41 19.09 12.21 -20.60
C ALA A 41 18.08 13.34 -20.83
N PHE A 42 18.25 14.48 -20.14
CA PHE A 42 17.41 15.68 -20.27
C PHE A 42 18.00 16.71 -21.24
N PHE A 43 19.12 16.38 -21.90
CA PHE A 43 19.72 17.27 -22.87
C PHE A 43 18.95 17.21 -24.19
N THR A 44 18.17 18.25 -24.47
CA THR A 44 17.55 18.48 -25.78
C THR A 44 18.55 19.20 -26.68
N GLY A 45 19.28 18.45 -27.50
CA GLY A 45 20.33 18.97 -28.40
C GLY A 45 19.80 19.83 -29.54
N ASP A 46 19.10 20.93 -29.26
CA ASP A 46 18.74 21.94 -30.24
C ASP A 46 20.02 22.71 -30.66
N PRO A 47 20.44 22.62 -31.93
CA PRO A 47 21.64 23.29 -32.43
C PRO A 47 21.56 24.83 -32.40
N VAL A 48 20.36 25.42 -32.33
CA VAL A 48 20.17 26.88 -32.18
C VAL A 48 20.31 27.30 -30.72
N ALA A 49 19.99 26.41 -29.79
CA ALA A 49 19.94 26.66 -28.35
C ALA A 49 21.02 25.91 -27.57
N LEU A 50 22.08 25.36 -28.20
CA LEU A 50 23.12 24.52 -27.58
C LEU A 50 23.66 25.03 -26.22
N ALA A 51 23.76 26.34 -26.04
CA ALA A 51 24.15 26.96 -24.77
C ALA A 51 23.00 27.00 -23.73
N LEU A 52 21.75 27.18 -24.18
CA LEU A 52 20.53 27.19 -23.36
C LEU A 52 20.03 25.78 -23.01
N SER A 53 20.19 24.80 -23.88
CA SER A 53 19.79 23.40 -23.64
C SER A 53 20.69 22.68 -22.63
N ALA A 54 21.96 23.08 -22.52
CA ALA A 54 22.82 22.67 -21.42
C ALA A 54 22.38 23.28 -20.08
N VAL A 55 21.78 24.47 -20.09
CA VAL A 55 21.27 25.18 -18.90
C VAL A 55 19.89 24.66 -18.48
N SER A 56 19.07 24.17 -19.40
CA SER A 56 17.74 23.60 -19.09
C SER A 56 17.79 22.14 -18.60
N ALA A 57 18.82 21.37 -18.98
CA ALA A 57 18.93 19.96 -18.58
C ALA A 57 19.06 19.76 -17.06
N ALA A 58 19.74 20.67 -16.36
CA ALA A 58 19.91 20.62 -14.91
C ALA A 58 18.59 20.82 -14.13
N PRO A 59 17.80 21.89 -14.37
CA PRO A 59 16.51 22.06 -13.70
C PRO A 59 15.49 20.97 -14.09
N GLU A 60 15.50 20.47 -15.34
CA GLU A 60 14.63 19.37 -15.76
C GLU A 60 14.99 18.05 -15.05
N SER A 61 16.28 17.74 -14.92
CA SER A 61 16.76 16.58 -14.16
C SER A 61 16.39 16.68 -12.68
N ALA A 62 16.47 17.87 -12.08
CA ALA A 62 16.06 18.09 -10.69
C ALA A 62 14.55 17.91 -10.51
N ALA A 63 13.73 18.46 -11.41
CA ALA A 63 12.28 18.31 -11.37
C ALA A 63 11.85 16.84 -11.55
N TYR A 64 12.53 16.09 -12.42
CA TYR A 64 12.31 14.65 -12.55
C TYR A 64 12.61 13.89 -11.26
N GLU A 65 13.76 14.16 -10.64
CA GLU A 65 14.13 13.47 -9.39
C GLU A 65 13.20 13.83 -8.23
N GLU A 66 12.74 15.08 -8.15
CA GLU A 66 11.71 15.48 -7.19
C GLU A 66 10.41 14.72 -7.41
N PHE A 67 9.95 14.61 -8.66
CA PHE A 67 8.76 13.86 -9.01
C PHE A 67 8.91 12.36 -8.70
N ARG A 68 10.04 11.76 -9.08
CA ARG A 68 10.35 10.35 -8.79
C ARG A 68 10.35 10.08 -7.29
N ALA A 69 11.00 10.94 -6.50
CA ALA A 69 11.03 10.83 -5.04
C ALA A 69 9.63 11.00 -4.41
N TRP A 70 8.81 11.91 -4.95
CA TRP A 70 7.43 12.08 -4.51
C TRP A 70 6.57 10.85 -4.82
N VAL A 71 6.70 10.26 -6.01
CA VAL A 71 6.00 9.02 -6.38
C VAL A 71 6.45 7.87 -5.48
N GLU A 72 7.76 7.70 -5.27
CA GLU A 72 8.31 6.68 -4.37
C GLU A 72 7.75 6.81 -2.95
N SER A 73 7.76 8.02 -2.39
CA SER A 73 7.22 8.30 -1.06
C SER A 73 5.73 7.97 -0.97
N THR A 74 4.95 8.35 -1.98
CA THR A 74 3.51 8.09 -2.05
C THR A 74 3.21 6.59 -2.09
N LEU A 75 3.96 5.82 -2.88
CA LEU A 75 3.80 4.37 -2.97
C LEU A 75 4.20 3.65 -1.68
N ARG A 76 5.27 4.10 -1.01
CA ARG A 76 5.67 3.58 0.31
C ARG A 76 4.59 3.82 1.36
N GLN A 77 4.07 5.05 1.46
CA GLN A 77 2.96 5.36 2.36
C GLN A 77 1.71 4.53 2.06
N GLY A 78 1.37 4.33 0.78
CA GLY A 78 0.25 3.47 0.38
C GLY A 78 0.44 2.01 0.82
N THR A 79 1.66 1.49 0.74
CA THR A 79 2.01 0.14 1.23
C THR A 79 1.72 0.01 2.73
N GLU A 80 2.18 0.97 3.54
CA GLU A 80 1.97 0.98 4.99
C GLU A 80 0.47 1.03 5.34
N GLN A 81 -0.28 1.91 4.68
CA GLN A 81 -1.72 2.05 4.89
C GLN A 81 -2.49 0.76 4.53
N PHE A 82 -2.11 0.08 3.44
CA PHE A 82 -2.75 -1.19 3.07
C PHE A 82 -2.44 -2.32 4.07
N HIS A 83 -1.22 -2.39 4.60
CA HIS A 83 -0.91 -3.33 5.69
C HIS A 83 -1.66 -3.00 6.98
N GLU A 84 -1.82 -1.72 7.32
CA GLU A 84 -2.60 -1.30 8.48
C GLU A 84 -4.07 -1.70 8.35
N LEU A 85 -4.69 -1.43 7.19
CA LEU A 85 -6.07 -1.84 6.90
C LEU A 85 -6.25 -3.35 7.04
N ALA A 86 -5.36 -4.16 6.46
CA ALA A 86 -5.41 -5.61 6.61
C ALA A 86 -5.32 -6.04 8.08
N THR A 87 -4.44 -5.42 8.85
CA THR A 87 -4.27 -5.71 10.28
C THR A 87 -5.52 -5.36 11.09
N VAL A 88 -6.16 -4.23 10.77
CA VAL A 88 -7.42 -3.81 11.40
C VAL A 88 -8.54 -4.81 11.09
N LEU A 89 -8.68 -5.25 9.84
CA LEU A 89 -9.67 -6.26 9.45
C LEU A 89 -9.48 -7.59 10.19
N GLU A 90 -8.24 -8.07 10.31
CA GLU A 90 -7.92 -9.27 11.10
C GLU A 90 -8.27 -9.11 12.58
N LYS A 91 -8.00 -7.93 13.16
CA LYS A 91 -8.34 -7.62 14.54
C LYS A 91 -9.85 -7.57 14.76
N ILE A 92 -10.61 -7.02 13.82
CA ILE A 92 -12.07 -6.99 13.86
C ILE A 92 -12.62 -8.43 13.81
N ALA A 93 -12.15 -9.25 12.87
CA ALA A 93 -12.56 -10.64 12.76
C ALA A 93 -12.31 -11.43 14.06
N ARG A 94 -11.13 -11.25 14.69
CA ARG A 94 -10.80 -11.89 15.96
C ARG A 94 -11.73 -11.46 17.09
N LYS A 95 -12.02 -10.16 17.21
CA LYS A 95 -12.96 -9.65 18.23
C LYS A 95 -14.36 -10.22 18.08
N TYR A 96 -14.83 -10.40 16.85
CA TYR A 96 -16.13 -11.04 16.61
C TYR A 96 -16.16 -12.51 17.05
N GLU A 97 -15.09 -13.27 16.79
CA GLU A 97 -14.99 -14.66 17.24
C GLU A 97 -14.92 -14.78 18.77
N GLU A 98 -14.15 -13.91 19.43
CA GLU A 98 -14.07 -13.86 20.89
C GLU A 98 -15.42 -13.54 21.53
N ALA A 99 -16.15 -12.56 20.99
CA ALA A 99 -17.47 -12.18 21.49
C ALA A 99 -18.48 -13.34 21.37
N GLU A 100 -18.47 -14.08 20.26
CA GLU A 100 -19.37 -15.22 20.07
C GLU A 100 -19.00 -16.39 20.98
N ALA A 101 -17.70 -16.66 21.20
CA ALA A 101 -17.27 -17.71 22.12
C ALA A 101 -17.79 -17.46 23.54
N VAL A 102 -17.82 -16.20 23.99
CA VAL A 102 -18.41 -15.81 25.28
C VAL A 102 -19.92 -16.03 25.26
N ALA A 103 -20.62 -15.59 24.20
CA ALA A 103 -22.06 -15.75 24.07
C ALA A 103 -22.49 -17.22 24.05
N GLU A 104 -21.71 -18.11 23.41
CA GLU A 104 -21.98 -19.55 23.38
C GLU A 104 -21.83 -20.18 24.78
N ILE A 105 -20.80 -19.78 25.54
CA ILE A 105 -20.61 -20.24 26.93
C ILE A 105 -21.79 -19.82 27.81
N ASP A 106 -22.25 -18.57 27.68
CA ASP A 106 -23.36 -18.06 28.47
C ASP A 106 -24.69 -18.73 28.10
N LEU A 107 -24.93 -18.97 26.80
CA LEU A 107 -26.09 -19.73 26.33
C LEU A 107 -26.09 -21.17 26.84
N ARG A 108 -24.95 -21.88 26.81
CA ARG A 108 -24.87 -23.25 27.36
C ARG A 108 -25.19 -23.28 28.86
N LYS A 109 -24.63 -22.34 29.64
CA LYS A 109 -24.93 -22.21 31.08
C LYS A 109 -26.40 -21.91 31.35
N ALA A 110 -27.06 -21.16 30.47
CA ALA A 110 -28.49 -20.84 30.60
C ALA A 110 -29.40 -22.05 30.30
N TYR A 111 -29.00 -22.92 29.36
CA TYR A 111 -29.76 -24.12 28.97
C TYR A 111 -29.44 -25.37 29.81
N GLU A 112 -28.33 -25.40 30.56
CA GLU A 112 -28.01 -26.47 31.52
C GLU A 112 -28.70 -26.32 32.90
N LYS A 113 -29.54 -25.30 33.07
CA LYS A 113 -30.47 -25.16 34.21
C LYS A 113 -31.86 -25.65 33.85
#